data_AF-A0A419J690-F1
#
_entry.id   AF-A0A419J690-F1
#
_cell.length_a   1.000
_cell.length_b   1.000
_cell.length_c   1.000
_cell.angle_alpha   90.00
_cell.angle_beta   90.00
_cell.angle_gamma   90.00
#
_symmetry.space_group_name_H-M   'P 1'
#
loop_
_entity.id
_entity.type
_entity.pdbx_description
1 polymer ?
#
loop_
_entity_poly.entity_id
_entity_poly.type
_entity_poly.pdbx_seq_one_letter_code
_entity_poly.pdbx_strand_id
1 'polypeptide(L)'
;IAGVMTNPKYRRRGIAKACMERANKLILEKGYSCGGVSTNSGNVARRLYTRSGYVHLFFIDSYWKNPRKRREKKMDGLTIRPYRDGDEAEAVKLFEETYGGYFGPKRKREEEWLRLRAQTLKSDPESMVFAEFEGKPVGYAGYFVKWRHVTAGELIVAPGKFRVAFAEALLRSLENHLASKGLKDVSIWGASSDYEISRLLICNGYVRRGSRVFMLNILRLPALLKDLAPLFERRIKASNLEWRGAITLEYPSQAATLTVTADGEVSVSEGRAGDSTQPSSIKVEASREALTRILSGVLPVWEAYVQGMLNVKPPLNEESRRILDTLFPTVPYFHPVDDWW
;
A
#
# COMPACT_ATOMS: atom_id res chain seq x y z
N ILE A 1 -3.87 13.16 -3.24
CA ILE A 1 -5.08 13.90 -3.71
C ILE A 1 -6.31 13.33 -3.01
N ALA A 2 -7.21 14.19 -2.52
CA ALA A 2 -8.48 13.76 -1.91
C ALA A 2 -9.56 14.85 -2.10
N GLY A 3 -10.82 14.52 -1.81
CA GLY A 3 -11.93 15.48 -1.79
C GLY A 3 -12.30 16.11 -3.14
N VAL A 4 -11.91 15.49 -4.27
CA VAL A 4 -12.16 16.06 -5.60
C VAL A 4 -13.65 16.02 -5.92
N MET A 5 -14.26 17.20 -5.99
CA MET A 5 -15.68 17.37 -6.30
C MET A 5 -15.89 18.63 -7.12
N THR A 6 -16.83 18.58 -8.07
CA THR A 6 -17.29 19.76 -8.81
C THR A 6 -18.79 19.85 -8.66
N ASN A 7 -19.27 21.00 -8.19
CA ASN A 7 -20.69 21.29 -8.09
C ASN A 7 -21.38 21.03 -9.45
N PRO A 8 -22.51 20.31 -9.49
CA PRO A 8 -23.22 19.98 -10.72
C PRO A 8 -23.40 21.13 -11.70
N LYS A 9 -23.69 22.34 -11.20
CA LYS A 9 -23.92 23.56 -12.01
C LYS A 9 -22.69 23.99 -12.83
N TYR A 10 -21.49 23.59 -12.44
CA TYR A 10 -20.23 23.96 -13.10
C TYR A 10 -19.51 22.79 -13.78
N ARG A 11 -20.16 21.62 -13.89
CA ARG A 11 -19.57 20.47 -14.58
C ARG A 11 -19.36 20.74 -16.08
N ARG A 12 -18.44 19.99 -16.69
CA ARG A 12 -18.07 20.09 -18.12
C ARG A 12 -17.44 21.44 -18.54
N ARG A 13 -17.11 22.32 -17.59
CA ARG A 13 -16.39 23.59 -17.83
C ARG A 13 -14.87 23.51 -17.65
N GLY A 14 -14.29 22.31 -17.66
CA GLY A 14 -12.85 22.12 -17.47
C GLY A 14 -12.31 22.33 -16.05
N ILE A 15 -13.13 22.78 -15.09
CA ILE A 15 -12.68 23.11 -13.71
C ILE A 15 -11.93 21.95 -13.06
N ALA A 16 -12.50 20.74 -13.08
CA ALA A 16 -11.85 19.58 -12.45
C ALA A 16 -10.48 19.25 -13.06
N LYS A 17 -10.33 19.45 -14.38
CA LYS A 17 -9.04 19.29 -15.09
C LYS A 17 -8.04 20.33 -14.60
N ALA A 18 -8.43 21.61 -14.58
CA ALA A 18 -7.58 22.70 -14.09
C ALA A 18 -7.18 22.50 -12.62
N CYS A 19 -8.09 22.01 -11.77
CA CYS A 19 -7.78 21.66 -10.37
C CYS A 19 -6.74 20.53 -10.28
N MET A 20 -6.88 19.47 -11.09
CA MET A 20 -5.90 18.37 -11.10
C MET A 20 -4.52 18.83 -11.61
N GLU A 21 -4.48 19.68 -12.63
CA GLU A 21 -3.24 20.27 -13.14
C GLU A 21 -2.56 21.13 -12.07
N ARG A 22 -3.32 22.01 -11.40
CA ARG A 22 -2.80 22.82 -10.28
C ARG A 22 -2.32 21.94 -9.12
N ALA A 23 -3.05 20.87 -8.81
CA ALA A 23 -2.68 19.95 -7.75
C ALA A 23 -1.38 19.20 -8.07
N ASN A 24 -1.21 18.69 -9.30
CA ASN A 24 0.04 18.07 -9.74
C ASN A 24 1.21 19.08 -9.69
N LYS A 25 0.98 20.33 -10.09
CA LYS A 25 1.99 21.40 -9.97
C LYS A 25 2.36 21.65 -8.50
N LEU A 26 1.37 21.70 -7.60
CA LEU A 26 1.60 21.89 -6.17
C LEU A 26 2.38 20.73 -5.54
N ILE A 27 2.11 19.48 -5.96
CA ILE A 27 2.87 18.30 -5.53
C ILE A 27 4.36 18.47 -5.88
N LEU A 28 4.66 18.91 -7.10
CA LEU A 28 6.03 19.21 -7.54
C LEU A 28 6.65 20.39 -6.79
N GLU A 29 5.91 21.48 -6.59
CA GLU A 29 6.35 22.65 -5.81
C GLU A 29 6.71 22.28 -4.36
N LYS A 30 6.09 21.24 -3.81
CA LYS A 30 6.38 20.69 -2.48
C LYS A 30 7.52 19.66 -2.47
N GLY A 31 8.13 19.38 -3.62
CA GLY A 31 9.27 18.47 -3.73
C GLY A 31 8.90 16.99 -3.85
N TYR A 32 7.63 16.64 -3.99
CA TYR A 32 7.21 15.25 -4.16
C TYR A 32 7.36 14.79 -5.61
N SER A 33 7.91 13.59 -5.81
CA SER A 33 8.16 12.98 -7.12
C SER A 33 6.94 12.25 -7.70
N CYS A 34 5.93 11.97 -6.88
CA CYS A 34 4.70 11.29 -7.27
C CYS A 34 3.46 11.77 -6.49
N GLY A 35 2.28 11.41 -6.98
CA GLY A 35 0.99 11.70 -6.33
C GLY A 35 0.08 10.48 -6.29
N GLY A 36 -0.52 10.21 -5.14
CA GLY A 36 -1.50 9.13 -4.95
C GLY A 36 -2.94 9.61 -4.83
N VAL A 37 -3.89 8.79 -5.26
CA VAL A 37 -5.33 8.98 -5.04
C VAL A 37 -6.05 7.65 -4.85
N SER A 38 -6.98 7.61 -3.91
CA SER A 38 -7.94 6.50 -3.77
C SER A 38 -9.32 6.96 -4.22
N THR A 39 -9.99 6.17 -5.05
CA THR A 39 -11.36 6.47 -5.49
C THR A 39 -12.21 5.21 -5.51
N ASN A 40 -13.54 5.36 -5.46
CA ASN A 40 -14.45 4.26 -5.73
C ASN A 40 -14.33 3.83 -7.20
N SER A 41 -14.38 2.52 -7.47
CA SER A 41 -14.28 1.92 -8.81
C SER A 41 -15.43 2.36 -9.73
N GLY A 42 -16.61 2.65 -9.16
CA GLY A 42 -17.75 3.20 -9.89
C GLY A 42 -17.71 4.73 -10.10
N ASN A 43 -16.67 5.42 -9.61
CA ASN A 43 -16.60 6.88 -9.72
C ASN A 43 -16.25 7.32 -11.15
N VAL A 44 -17.12 8.13 -11.76
CA VAL A 44 -16.91 8.73 -13.09
C VAL A 44 -15.61 9.55 -13.17
N ALA A 45 -15.12 10.07 -12.03
CA ALA A 45 -13.85 10.78 -11.94
C ALA A 45 -12.61 9.93 -12.26
N ARG A 46 -12.71 8.60 -12.36
CA ARG A 46 -11.57 7.75 -12.78
C ARG A 46 -11.01 8.17 -14.13
N ARG A 47 -11.87 8.53 -15.09
CA ARG A 47 -11.44 9.07 -16.39
C ARG A 47 -10.67 10.38 -16.28
N LEU A 48 -11.03 11.23 -15.32
CA LEU A 48 -10.29 12.46 -15.03
C LEU A 48 -8.88 12.11 -14.50
N TYR A 49 -8.79 11.21 -13.52
CA TYR A 49 -7.49 10.80 -12.96
C TYR A 49 -6.57 10.18 -14.00
N THR A 50 -7.06 9.26 -14.82
CA THR A 50 -6.27 8.64 -15.90
C THR A 50 -5.78 9.69 -16.90
N ARG A 51 -6.63 10.64 -17.31
CA ARG A 51 -6.22 11.76 -18.18
C ARG A 51 -5.18 12.67 -17.54
N SER A 52 -5.17 12.77 -16.21
CA SER A 52 -4.16 13.50 -15.44
C SER A 52 -2.90 12.68 -15.12
N GLY A 53 -2.75 11.48 -15.70
CA GLY A 53 -1.57 10.63 -15.58
C GLY A 53 -1.61 9.60 -14.46
N TYR A 54 -2.69 9.50 -13.69
CA TYR A 54 -2.80 8.52 -12.62
C TYR A 54 -3.11 7.14 -13.19
N VAL A 55 -2.27 6.17 -12.83
CA VAL A 55 -2.33 4.78 -13.24
C VAL A 55 -3.03 3.98 -12.13
N HIS A 56 -3.99 3.14 -12.49
CA HIS A 56 -4.62 2.21 -11.54
C HIS A 56 -3.61 1.12 -11.18
N LEU A 57 -3.35 0.97 -9.87
CA LEU A 57 -2.46 -0.04 -9.35
C LEU A 57 -3.23 -1.29 -8.90
N PHE A 58 -4.09 -1.16 -7.90
CA PHE A 58 -4.82 -2.30 -7.32
C PHE A 58 -6.17 -1.88 -6.76
N PHE A 59 -7.02 -2.88 -6.52
CA PHE A 59 -8.22 -2.72 -5.72
C PHE A 59 -7.86 -2.75 -4.23
N ILE A 60 -8.51 -1.89 -3.46
CA ILE A 60 -8.36 -1.86 -2.01
C ILE A 60 -9.43 -2.77 -1.43
N ASP A 61 -8.96 -3.84 -0.79
CA ASP A 61 -9.81 -4.89 -0.24
C ASP A 61 -10.39 -4.49 1.11
N SER A 62 -11.66 -4.85 1.29
CA SER A 62 -12.38 -4.75 2.54
C SER A 62 -13.23 -5.99 2.73
N TYR A 63 -13.39 -6.41 3.98
CA TYR A 63 -14.10 -7.60 4.37
C TYR A 63 -15.31 -7.18 5.18
N TRP A 64 -16.50 -7.50 4.67
CA TRP A 64 -17.76 -7.01 5.22
C TRP A 64 -18.56 -8.13 5.86
N LYS A 65 -19.12 -7.87 7.04
CA LYS A 65 -20.01 -8.79 7.73
C LYS A 65 -20.96 -8.04 8.64
N ASN A 66 -22.14 -8.62 8.86
CA ASN A 66 -22.99 -8.26 9.99
C ASN A 66 -22.50 -9.03 11.24
N PRO A 67 -21.93 -8.35 12.24
CA PRO A 67 -21.32 -9.00 13.39
C PRO A 67 -22.37 -9.76 14.21
N ARG A 68 -21.98 -10.89 14.78
CA ARG A 68 -22.85 -11.74 15.61
C ARG A 68 -22.07 -12.20 16.83
N LYS A 69 -22.78 -12.35 17.95
CA LYS A 69 -22.19 -12.92 19.18
C LYS A 69 -21.71 -14.35 18.94
N ARG A 70 -20.54 -14.67 19.50
CA ARG A 70 -19.86 -15.95 19.41
C ARG A 70 -19.23 -16.28 20.75
N ARG A 71 -19.13 -17.58 21.04
CA ARG A 71 -18.41 -18.05 22.21
C ARG A 71 -16.93 -17.69 22.07
N GLU A 72 -16.37 -17.07 23.10
CA GLU A 72 -14.94 -16.81 23.18
C GLU A 72 -14.16 -18.11 23.21
N LYS A 73 -12.98 -18.09 22.58
CA LYS A 73 -12.06 -19.22 22.57
C LYS A 73 -10.94 -18.88 23.54
N LYS A 74 -10.84 -19.65 24.62
CA LYS A 74 -9.73 -19.53 25.56
C LYS A 74 -8.50 -20.21 24.96
N MET A 75 -7.35 -19.59 25.13
CA MET A 75 -6.05 -20.14 24.80
C MET A 75 -5.14 -19.81 25.98
N ASP A 76 -4.44 -20.82 26.49
CA ASP A 76 -3.56 -20.62 27.63
C ASP A 76 -2.44 -19.63 27.29
N GLY A 77 -2.16 -18.71 28.21
CA GLY A 77 -1.18 -17.64 28.02
C GLY A 77 -1.66 -16.46 27.17
N LEU A 78 -2.84 -16.54 26.53
CA LEU A 78 -3.42 -15.44 25.74
C LEU A 78 -4.45 -14.66 26.57
N THR A 79 -4.23 -13.35 26.68
CA THR A 79 -5.17 -12.40 27.28
C THR A 79 -5.63 -11.40 26.24
N ILE A 80 -6.93 -11.16 26.12
CA ILE A 80 -7.47 -10.03 25.36
C ILE A 80 -7.87 -8.95 26.35
N ARG A 81 -7.36 -7.73 26.15
CA ARG A 81 -7.64 -6.59 27.02
C ARG A 81 -8.03 -5.35 26.24
N PRO A 82 -8.78 -4.41 26.83
CA PRO A 82 -8.99 -3.09 26.23
C PRO A 82 -7.67 -2.34 26.02
N TYR A 83 -7.72 -1.38 25.09
CA TYR A 83 -6.70 -0.36 24.91
C TYR A 83 -6.44 0.41 26.22
N ARG A 84 -5.18 0.84 26.39
CA ARG A 84 -4.70 1.71 27.47
C ARG A 84 -3.83 2.81 26.88
N ASP A 85 -3.85 3.99 27.49
CA ASP A 85 -2.93 5.07 27.14
C ASP A 85 -1.48 4.56 27.19
N GLY A 86 -0.72 4.76 26.12
CA GLY A 86 0.63 4.23 25.93
C GLY A 86 0.71 3.04 24.97
N ASP A 87 -0.41 2.38 24.63
CA ASP A 87 -0.43 1.28 23.65
C ASP A 87 -0.16 1.74 22.20
N GLU A 88 -0.13 3.04 21.92
CA GLU A 88 0.06 3.59 20.57
C GLU A 88 1.38 3.13 19.95
N ALA A 89 2.45 3.12 20.74
CA ALA A 89 3.78 2.72 20.29
C ALA A 89 3.78 1.26 19.82
N GLU A 90 3.15 0.37 20.59
CA GLU A 90 3.02 -1.04 20.23
C GLU A 90 2.04 -1.23 19.05
N ALA A 91 0.96 -0.45 18.95
CA ALA A 91 0.06 -0.50 17.80
C ALA A 91 0.77 -0.13 16.49
N VAL A 92 1.56 0.95 16.50
CA VAL A 92 2.35 1.39 15.34
C VAL A 92 3.41 0.35 14.98
N LYS A 93 4.10 -0.21 15.98
CA LYS A 93 5.09 -1.27 15.79
C LYS A 93 4.46 -2.54 15.19
N LEU A 94 3.37 -3.04 15.75
CA LEU A 94 2.64 -4.19 15.23
C LEU A 94 2.15 -3.96 13.80
N PHE A 95 1.72 -2.73 13.48
CA PHE A 95 1.35 -2.36 12.11
C PHE A 95 2.56 -2.40 11.17
N GLU A 96 3.71 -1.86 11.56
CA GLU A 96 4.94 -1.86 10.76
C GLU A 96 5.49 -3.28 10.56
N GLU A 97 5.49 -4.12 11.59
CA GLU A 97 5.88 -5.53 11.50
C GLU A 97 4.97 -6.31 10.54
N THR A 98 3.69 -5.95 10.46
CA THR A 98 2.70 -6.64 9.62
C THR A 98 2.70 -6.12 8.17
N TYR A 99 2.76 -4.80 7.99
CA TYR A 99 2.51 -4.14 6.70
C TYR A 99 3.61 -3.17 6.26
N GLY A 100 4.70 -3.01 7.01
CA GLY A 100 5.82 -2.13 6.63
C GLY A 100 6.52 -2.54 5.33
N GLY A 101 6.47 -3.83 4.99
CA GLY A 101 6.94 -4.36 3.70
C GLY A 101 5.96 -4.20 2.54
N TYR A 102 4.74 -3.69 2.77
CA TYR A 102 3.70 -3.58 1.76
C TYR A 102 3.80 -2.24 1.03
N PHE A 103 3.45 -2.23 -0.25
CA PHE A 103 3.22 -0.99 -0.96
C PHE A 103 1.87 -0.39 -0.57
N GLY A 104 1.87 0.90 -0.21
CA GLY A 104 0.65 1.70 -0.05
C GLY A 104 0.45 2.35 1.32
N PRO A 105 0.75 1.70 2.47
CA PRO A 105 0.59 2.34 3.76
C PRO A 105 1.57 3.50 3.93
N LYS A 106 1.13 4.58 4.55
CA LYS A 106 2.06 5.59 5.07
C LYS A 106 2.69 5.08 6.35
N ARG A 107 3.92 5.54 6.60
CA ARG A 107 4.55 5.37 7.92
C ARG A 107 3.65 6.03 8.97
N LYS A 108 3.20 5.24 9.94
CA LYS A 108 2.33 5.72 11.01
C LYS A 108 3.15 6.33 12.14
N ARG A 109 2.58 7.38 12.75
CA ARG A 109 3.04 7.96 14.01
C ARG A 109 2.00 7.71 15.08
N GLU A 110 2.44 7.60 16.32
CA GLU A 110 1.60 7.33 17.50
C GLU A 110 0.45 8.35 17.60
N GLU A 111 0.78 9.65 17.51
CA GLU A 111 -0.20 10.73 17.53
C GLU A 111 -1.24 10.63 16.41
N GLU A 112 -0.82 10.23 15.20
CA GLU A 112 -1.72 10.10 14.06
C GLU A 112 -2.64 8.89 14.20
N TRP A 113 -2.11 7.79 14.73
CA TRP A 113 -2.89 6.60 15.06
C TRP A 113 -3.96 6.94 16.11
N LEU A 114 -3.57 7.63 17.19
CA LEU A 114 -4.49 8.01 18.26
C LEU A 114 -5.53 9.03 17.78
N ARG A 115 -5.13 10.06 17.05
CA ARG A 115 -6.03 11.13 16.57
C ARG A 115 -7.25 10.59 15.83
N LEU A 116 -7.08 9.55 15.01
CA LEU A 116 -8.17 8.97 14.23
C LEU A 116 -9.12 8.10 15.07
N ARG A 117 -8.68 7.63 16.24
CA ARG A 117 -9.41 6.73 17.13
C ARG A 117 -9.94 7.43 18.38
N ALA A 118 -9.37 8.57 18.76
CA ALA A 118 -9.66 9.29 19.99
C ALA A 118 -11.15 9.56 20.21
N GLN A 119 -11.88 9.96 19.15
CA GLN A 119 -13.32 10.17 19.27
C GLN A 119 -14.07 8.86 19.61
N THR A 120 -13.73 7.76 18.94
CA THR A 120 -14.37 6.47 19.17
C THR A 120 -13.98 5.91 20.54
N LEU A 121 -12.70 5.93 20.90
CA LEU A 121 -12.20 5.52 22.22
C LEU A 121 -12.86 6.29 23.37
N LYS A 122 -13.06 7.61 23.21
CA LYS A 122 -13.76 8.43 24.20
C LYS A 122 -15.23 8.01 24.39
N SER A 123 -15.91 7.67 23.30
CA SER A 123 -17.32 7.23 23.35
C SER A 123 -17.50 5.76 23.72
N ASP A 124 -16.46 4.95 23.51
CA ASP A 124 -16.47 3.51 23.65
C ASP A 124 -15.06 2.97 23.91
N PRO A 125 -14.61 2.90 25.17
CA PRO A 125 -13.26 2.45 25.52
C PRO A 125 -12.93 1.03 25.06
N GLU A 126 -13.94 0.20 24.85
CA GLU A 126 -13.82 -1.18 24.33
C GLU A 126 -13.77 -1.25 22.80
N SER A 127 -13.80 -0.10 22.09
CA SER A 127 -13.74 -0.07 20.63
C SER A 127 -12.41 -0.58 20.06
N MET A 128 -11.40 -0.74 20.91
CA MET A 128 -10.08 -1.27 20.58
C MET A 128 -9.62 -2.23 21.68
N VAL A 129 -9.12 -3.39 21.26
CA VAL A 129 -8.59 -4.43 22.14
C VAL A 129 -7.23 -4.91 21.65
N PHE A 130 -6.38 -5.28 22.59
CA PHE A 130 -5.05 -5.85 22.38
C PHE A 130 -5.03 -7.30 22.83
N ALA A 131 -4.31 -8.12 22.07
CA ALA A 131 -3.96 -9.48 22.44
C ALA A 131 -2.56 -9.47 23.05
N GLU A 132 -2.43 -10.02 24.25
CA GLU A 132 -1.16 -10.24 24.93
C GLU A 132 -0.93 -11.74 25.09
N PHE A 133 0.22 -12.23 24.63
CA PHE A 133 0.65 -13.60 24.82
C PHE A 133 1.93 -13.60 25.66
N GLU A 134 1.91 -14.30 26.80
CA GLU A 134 3.04 -14.33 27.75
C GLU A 134 3.52 -12.93 28.16
N GLY A 135 2.56 -12.01 28.35
CA GLY A 135 2.82 -10.62 28.76
C GLY A 135 3.31 -9.69 27.65
N LYS A 136 3.36 -10.13 26.39
CA LYS A 136 3.77 -9.31 25.24
C LYS A 136 2.61 -9.05 24.29
N PRO A 137 2.39 -7.81 23.82
CA PRO A 137 1.43 -7.53 22.75
C PRO A 137 1.80 -8.28 21.47
N VAL A 138 0.83 -9.01 20.90
CA VAL A 138 0.99 -9.81 19.67
C VAL A 138 0.05 -9.36 18.55
N GLY A 139 -0.92 -8.52 18.86
CA GLY A 139 -1.88 -8.00 17.90
C GLY A 139 -2.92 -7.10 18.55
N TYR A 140 -3.68 -6.41 17.72
CA TYR A 140 -4.81 -5.61 18.14
C TYR A 140 -5.95 -5.70 17.14
N ALA A 141 -7.17 -5.45 17.60
CA ALA A 141 -8.34 -5.33 16.75
C ALA A 141 -9.27 -4.27 17.31
N GLY A 142 -9.99 -3.60 16.43
CA GLY A 142 -10.91 -2.57 16.86
C GLY A 142 -11.65 -1.95 15.71
N TYR A 143 -12.43 -0.93 16.03
CA TYR A 143 -13.08 -0.10 15.05
C TYR A 143 -12.97 1.37 15.40
N PHE A 144 -13.10 2.22 14.38
CA PHE A 144 -13.25 3.65 14.53
C PHE A 144 -14.23 4.19 13.48
N VAL A 145 -14.82 5.34 13.81
CA VAL A 145 -15.76 6.00 12.91
C VAL A 145 -14.98 6.82 11.88
N LYS A 146 -15.20 6.53 10.60
CA LYS A 146 -14.70 7.34 9.47
C LYS A 146 -15.87 7.86 8.64
N TRP A 147 -15.76 9.10 8.14
CA TRP A 147 -16.75 9.74 7.27
C TRP A 147 -18.21 9.64 7.77
N ARG A 148 -18.45 10.10 9.01
CA ARG A 148 -19.74 10.18 9.73
C ARG A 148 -20.55 8.88 9.92
N HIS A 149 -20.35 7.85 9.11
CA HIS A 149 -21.18 6.63 9.11
C HIS A 149 -20.44 5.32 8.82
N VAL A 150 -19.13 5.34 8.52
CA VAL A 150 -18.39 4.12 8.21
C VAL A 150 -17.68 3.62 9.46
N THR A 151 -18.09 2.45 9.94
CA THR A 151 -17.36 1.68 10.95
C THR A 151 -16.19 0.97 10.25
N ALA A 152 -15.02 1.57 10.34
CA ALA A 152 -13.77 1.03 9.84
C ALA A 152 -13.16 0.13 10.90
N GLY A 153 -13.07 -1.16 10.61
CA GLY A 153 -12.45 -2.18 11.45
C GLY A 153 -10.99 -2.43 11.06
N GLU A 154 -10.19 -2.76 12.05
CA GLU A 154 -8.81 -3.23 11.90
C GLU A 154 -8.62 -4.56 12.63
N LEU A 155 -7.79 -5.41 12.07
CA LEU A 155 -7.32 -6.66 12.66
C LEU A 155 -5.85 -6.82 12.29
N ILE A 156 -4.96 -6.47 13.22
CA ILE A 156 -3.52 -6.46 13.01
C ILE A 156 -2.91 -7.47 13.97
N VAL A 157 -2.17 -8.44 13.44
CA VAL A 157 -1.47 -9.45 14.24
C VAL A 157 -0.10 -9.68 13.64
N ALA A 158 0.92 -9.57 14.49
CA ALA A 158 2.31 -9.75 14.08
C ALA A 158 2.52 -11.13 13.44
N PRO A 159 3.43 -11.24 12.45
CA PRO A 159 3.83 -12.54 11.89
C PRO A 159 4.31 -13.50 12.97
N GLY A 160 3.85 -14.76 12.96
CA GLY A 160 4.30 -15.75 13.94
C GLY A 160 3.49 -17.04 13.95
N LYS A 161 3.99 -18.05 14.65
CA LYS A 161 3.44 -19.42 14.71
C LYS A 161 1.95 -19.47 15.10
N PHE A 162 1.51 -18.59 15.99
CA PHE A 162 0.14 -18.55 16.53
C PHE A 162 -0.73 -17.43 15.94
N ARG A 163 -0.26 -16.75 14.89
CA ARG A 163 -0.89 -15.56 14.33
C ARG A 163 -2.38 -15.73 14.03
N VAL A 164 -2.77 -16.82 13.37
CA VAL A 164 -4.18 -17.11 13.04
C VAL A 164 -5.03 -17.30 14.30
N ALA A 165 -4.49 -17.95 15.34
CA ALA A 165 -5.21 -18.16 16.60
C ALA A 165 -5.43 -16.84 17.36
N PHE A 166 -4.40 -15.99 17.41
CA PHE A 166 -4.50 -14.64 17.99
C PHE A 166 -5.50 -13.77 17.23
N ALA A 167 -5.43 -13.80 15.89
CA ALA A 167 -6.36 -13.09 15.03
C ALA A 167 -7.81 -13.58 15.22
N GLU A 168 -8.02 -14.89 15.37
CA GLU A 168 -9.35 -15.46 15.65
C GLU A 168 -9.91 -14.99 17.00
N ALA A 169 -9.09 -14.96 18.05
CA ALA A 169 -9.48 -14.49 19.37
C ALA A 169 -9.87 -13.00 19.36
N LEU A 170 -9.02 -12.16 18.75
CA LEU A 170 -9.28 -10.74 18.55
C LEU A 170 -10.55 -10.49 17.72
N LEU A 171 -10.72 -11.22 16.61
CA LEU A 171 -11.88 -11.10 15.75
C LEU A 171 -13.17 -11.45 16.51
N ARG A 172 -13.17 -12.50 17.33
CA ARG A 172 -14.34 -12.87 18.15
C ARG A 172 -14.67 -11.81 19.19
N SER A 173 -13.64 -11.26 19.86
CA SER A 173 -13.82 -10.17 20.83
C SER A 173 -14.44 -8.94 20.15
N LEU A 174 -13.90 -8.53 18.99
CA LEU A 174 -14.43 -7.42 18.19
C LEU A 174 -15.87 -7.69 17.73
N GLU A 175 -16.17 -8.89 17.19
CA GLU A 175 -17.53 -9.25 16.75
C GLU A 175 -18.54 -9.24 17.90
N ASN A 176 -18.17 -9.76 19.07
CA ASN A 176 -19.00 -9.76 20.26
C ASN A 176 -19.34 -8.34 20.71
N HIS A 177 -18.32 -7.48 20.72
CA HIS A 177 -18.47 -6.07 21.09
C HIS A 177 -19.36 -5.32 20.10
N LEU A 178 -19.08 -5.42 18.80
CA LEU A 178 -19.89 -4.78 17.76
C LEU A 178 -21.35 -5.25 17.79
N ALA A 179 -21.59 -6.55 18.03
CA ALA A 179 -22.93 -7.11 18.17
C ALA A 179 -23.64 -6.60 19.44
N SER A 180 -22.91 -6.38 20.55
CA SER A 180 -23.47 -5.81 21.79
C SER A 180 -23.95 -4.37 21.60
N LYS A 181 -23.26 -3.61 20.74
CA LYS A 181 -23.63 -2.24 20.33
C LYS A 181 -24.73 -2.18 19.25
N GLY A 182 -25.18 -3.34 18.74
CA GLY A 182 -26.19 -3.40 17.69
C GLY A 182 -25.73 -2.89 16.32
N LEU A 183 -24.42 -2.84 16.06
CA LEU A 183 -23.86 -2.43 14.77
C LEU A 183 -24.12 -3.52 13.73
N LYS A 184 -24.62 -3.12 12.54
CA LYS A 184 -25.11 -4.06 11.52
C LYS A 184 -24.15 -4.31 10.35
N ASP A 185 -23.12 -3.49 10.21
CA ASP A 185 -22.15 -3.57 9.12
C ASP A 185 -20.76 -3.15 9.61
N VAL A 186 -19.82 -4.10 9.67
CA VAL A 186 -18.40 -3.81 9.91
C VAL A 186 -17.60 -4.11 8.65
N SER A 187 -16.65 -3.22 8.36
CA SER A 187 -15.68 -3.39 7.28
C SER A 187 -14.28 -3.54 7.86
N ILE A 188 -13.70 -4.74 7.83
CA ILE A 188 -12.29 -4.95 8.20
C ILE A 188 -11.45 -4.74 6.94
N TRP A 189 -10.50 -3.82 7.02
CA TRP A 189 -9.59 -3.53 5.92
C TRP A 189 -8.34 -4.41 6.08
N GLY A 190 -8.03 -5.20 5.06
CA GLY A 190 -6.90 -6.11 5.07
C GLY A 190 -6.43 -6.39 3.65
N ALA A 191 -5.16 -6.76 3.50
CA ALA A 191 -4.60 -7.10 2.22
C ALA A 191 -5.01 -8.52 1.80
N SER A 192 -5.45 -8.70 0.55
CA SER A 192 -5.74 -10.04 0.03
C SER A 192 -4.50 -10.92 -0.17
N SER A 193 -3.31 -10.32 -0.27
CA SER A 193 -2.04 -11.05 -0.27
C SER A 193 -1.66 -11.59 1.11
N ASP A 194 -2.29 -11.10 2.18
CA ASP A 194 -2.18 -11.70 3.52
C ASP A 194 -3.12 -12.91 3.60
N TYR A 195 -2.69 -14.04 3.05
CA TYR A 195 -3.53 -15.23 2.88
C TYR A 195 -4.08 -15.77 4.20
N GLU A 196 -3.31 -15.67 5.29
CA GLU A 196 -3.74 -16.15 6.61
C GLU A 196 -4.93 -15.36 7.14
N ILE A 197 -4.80 -14.02 7.17
CA ILE A 197 -5.84 -13.13 7.69
C ILE A 197 -7.04 -13.08 6.73
N SER A 198 -6.80 -12.99 5.43
CA SER A 198 -7.88 -12.96 4.44
C SER A 198 -8.70 -14.26 4.43
N ARG A 199 -8.05 -15.43 4.53
CA ARG A 199 -8.73 -16.73 4.66
C ARG A 199 -9.48 -16.83 5.97
N LEU A 200 -8.90 -16.39 7.09
CA LEU A 200 -9.58 -16.34 8.38
C LEU A 200 -10.88 -15.53 8.27
N LEU A 201 -10.84 -14.33 7.70
CA LEU A 201 -12.03 -13.48 7.53
C LEU A 201 -13.10 -14.18 6.68
N ILE A 202 -12.73 -14.74 5.52
CA ILE A 202 -13.66 -15.46 4.64
C ILE A 202 -14.29 -16.67 5.36
N CYS A 203 -13.48 -17.50 6.02
CA CYS A 203 -13.97 -18.65 6.78
C CYS A 203 -14.88 -18.26 7.96
N ASN A 204 -14.76 -17.03 8.45
CA ASN A 204 -15.64 -16.47 9.48
C ASN A 204 -16.85 -15.74 8.89
N GLY A 205 -17.14 -15.88 7.60
CA GLY A 205 -18.34 -15.37 6.94
C GLY A 205 -18.26 -13.91 6.49
N TYR A 206 -17.06 -13.34 6.41
CA TYR A 206 -16.88 -12.04 5.79
C TYR A 206 -16.91 -12.14 4.27
N VAL A 207 -17.56 -11.18 3.62
CA VAL A 207 -17.59 -11.04 2.17
C VAL A 207 -16.54 -10.03 1.75
N ARG A 208 -15.58 -10.45 0.92
CA ARG A 208 -14.57 -9.56 0.34
C ARG A 208 -15.23 -8.62 -0.67
N ARG A 209 -14.90 -7.33 -0.60
CA ARG A 209 -15.31 -6.28 -1.54
C ARG A 209 -14.11 -5.43 -1.94
N GLY A 210 -13.89 -5.27 -3.24
CA GLY A 210 -12.88 -4.39 -3.85
C GLY A 210 -13.53 -3.17 -4.51
N SER A 211 -14.26 -2.36 -3.76
CA SER A 211 -15.01 -1.23 -4.32
C SER A 211 -14.17 0.02 -4.53
N ARG A 212 -12.94 0.06 -4.03
CA ARG A 212 -12.02 1.19 -4.19
C ARG A 212 -10.77 0.77 -4.93
N VAL A 213 -10.18 1.74 -5.62
CA VAL A 213 -8.93 1.58 -6.35
C VAL A 213 -7.92 2.59 -5.85
N PHE A 214 -6.67 2.16 -5.73
CA PHE A 214 -5.54 3.06 -5.55
C PHE A 214 -4.92 3.38 -6.91
N MET A 215 -4.60 4.66 -7.13
CA MET A 215 -3.95 5.12 -8.34
C MET A 215 -2.74 5.99 -8.00
N LEU A 216 -1.69 5.88 -8.81
CA LEU A 216 -0.43 6.60 -8.65
C LEU A 216 -0.07 7.35 -9.94
N ASN A 217 0.45 8.56 -9.80
CA ASN A 217 1.03 9.33 -10.90
C ASN A 217 2.49 9.63 -10.58
N ILE A 218 3.41 9.12 -11.40
CA ILE A 218 4.83 9.48 -11.34
C ILE A 218 5.01 10.80 -12.08
N LEU A 219 5.29 11.87 -11.35
CA LEU A 219 5.43 13.21 -11.90
C LEU A 219 6.87 13.51 -12.33
N ARG A 220 7.85 12.96 -11.61
CA ARG A 220 9.28 13.02 -11.93
C ARG A 220 9.96 11.69 -11.66
N LEU A 221 10.15 10.89 -12.71
CA LEU A 221 10.78 9.58 -12.68
C LEU A 221 12.22 9.65 -12.11
N PRO A 222 13.12 10.53 -12.56
CA PRO A 222 14.47 10.57 -11.98
C PRO A 222 14.46 10.89 -10.49
N ALA A 223 13.62 11.84 -10.05
CA ALA A 223 13.49 12.19 -8.64
C ALA A 223 12.94 11.00 -7.83
N LEU A 224 11.92 10.30 -8.34
CA LEU A 224 11.39 9.10 -7.68
C LEU A 224 12.44 8.00 -7.56
N LEU A 225 13.19 7.74 -8.63
CA LEU A 225 14.25 6.73 -8.60
C LEU A 225 15.36 7.11 -7.62
N LYS A 226 15.68 8.40 -7.50
CA LYS A 226 16.62 8.90 -6.48
C LYS A 226 16.09 8.66 -5.07
N ASP A 227 14.80 8.91 -4.82
CA ASP A 227 14.15 8.61 -3.54
C ASP A 227 14.17 7.09 -3.23
N LEU A 228 14.12 6.24 -4.27
CA LEU A 228 14.16 4.79 -4.18
C LEU A 228 15.57 4.18 -4.18
N ALA A 229 16.63 4.96 -4.47
CA ALA A 229 17.99 4.44 -4.58
C ALA A 229 18.45 3.64 -3.34
N PRO A 230 18.22 4.11 -2.09
CA PRO A 230 18.59 3.33 -0.89
C PRO A 230 17.85 1.99 -0.78
N LEU A 231 16.66 1.86 -1.37
CA LEU A 231 15.95 0.58 -1.44
C LEU A 231 16.60 -0.36 -2.45
N PHE A 232 17.01 0.16 -3.61
CA PHE A 232 17.71 -0.61 -4.65
C PHE A 232 19.06 -1.12 -4.15
N GLU A 233 19.84 -0.30 -3.46
CA GLU A 233 21.11 -0.70 -2.84
C GLU A 233 20.94 -1.87 -1.88
N ARG A 234 19.95 -1.78 -0.98
CA ARG A 234 19.65 -2.86 -0.04
C ARG A 234 19.27 -4.16 -0.75
N ARG A 235 18.50 -4.07 -1.84
CA ARG A 235 18.08 -5.24 -2.64
C ARG A 235 19.25 -5.89 -3.35
N ILE A 236 20.14 -5.11 -3.97
CA ILE A 236 21.35 -5.62 -4.63
C ILE A 236 22.27 -6.29 -3.61
N LYS A 237 22.54 -5.63 -2.48
CA LYS A 237 23.41 -6.18 -1.42
C LYS A 237 22.83 -7.47 -0.82
N ALA A 238 21.52 -7.62 -0.77
CA ALA A 238 20.86 -8.83 -0.26
C ALA A 238 20.74 -9.97 -1.29
N SER A 239 20.87 -9.71 -2.59
CA SER A 239 20.60 -10.70 -3.65
C SER A 239 21.82 -11.51 -4.08
N ASN A 240 23.00 -11.26 -3.49
CA ASN A 240 24.30 -11.82 -3.91
C ASN A 240 24.58 -11.62 -5.41
N LEU A 241 23.99 -10.60 -6.05
CA LEU A 241 24.24 -10.29 -7.45
C LEU A 241 25.52 -9.46 -7.57
N GLU A 242 26.56 -10.05 -8.16
CA GLU A 242 27.79 -9.36 -8.54
C GLU A 242 27.61 -8.64 -9.89
N TRP A 243 26.65 -7.71 -9.95
CA TRP A 243 26.36 -6.97 -11.17
C TRP A 243 26.72 -5.49 -11.06
N ARG A 244 27.34 -4.97 -12.11
CA ARG A 244 27.64 -3.54 -12.29
C ARG A 244 27.19 -3.11 -13.68
N GLY A 245 26.70 -1.88 -13.79
CA GLY A 245 26.27 -1.35 -15.08
C GLY A 245 25.21 -0.27 -14.94
N ALA A 246 24.53 -0.01 -16.07
CA ALA A 246 23.54 1.04 -16.17
C ALA A 246 22.18 0.47 -16.59
N ILE A 247 21.10 0.91 -15.95
CA ILE A 247 19.72 0.56 -16.28
C ILE A 247 18.97 1.83 -16.62
N THR A 248 18.66 2.04 -17.89
CA THR A 248 17.85 3.17 -18.35
C THR A 248 16.38 2.77 -18.36
N LEU A 249 15.55 3.48 -17.60
CA LEU A 249 14.09 3.35 -17.61
C LEU A 249 13.48 4.50 -18.40
N GLU A 250 12.64 4.20 -19.40
CA GLU A 250 12.07 5.19 -20.30
C GLU A 250 10.58 4.95 -20.56
N TYR A 251 9.80 6.05 -20.53
CA TYR A 251 8.47 6.14 -21.13
C TYR A 251 8.35 7.47 -21.89
N PRO A 252 7.33 7.70 -22.75
CA PRO A 252 7.35 8.74 -23.79
C PRO A 252 7.68 10.19 -23.38
N SER A 253 7.63 10.54 -22.10
CA SER A 253 7.88 11.91 -21.63
C SER A 253 9.04 12.02 -20.65
N GLN A 254 9.60 10.90 -20.16
CA GLN A 254 10.65 10.91 -19.13
C GLN A 254 11.57 9.70 -19.27
N ALA A 255 12.85 9.90 -19.00
CA ALA A 255 13.86 8.87 -18.91
C ALA A 255 14.74 9.12 -17.69
N ALA A 256 15.22 8.04 -17.08
CA ALA A 256 16.16 8.09 -15.97
C ALA A 256 17.09 6.88 -16.04
N THR A 257 18.33 7.06 -15.63
CA THR A 257 19.32 5.97 -15.61
C THR A 257 19.76 5.69 -14.19
N LEU A 258 19.64 4.42 -13.78
CA LEU A 258 20.24 3.88 -12.57
C LEU A 258 21.65 3.39 -12.91
N THR A 259 22.67 3.77 -12.16
CA THR A 259 24.01 3.20 -12.28
C THR A 259 24.34 2.44 -11.01
N VAL A 260 24.73 1.18 -11.17
CA VAL A 260 25.11 0.27 -10.09
C VAL A 260 26.61 0.02 -10.14
N THR A 261 27.28 0.31 -9.03
CA THR A 261 28.73 0.09 -8.85
C THR A 261 29.03 -1.32 -8.35
N ALA A 262 30.31 -1.70 -8.28
CA ALA A 262 30.73 -3.04 -7.84
C ALA A 262 30.43 -3.32 -6.35
N ASP A 263 30.34 -2.29 -5.52
CA ASP A 263 29.95 -2.34 -4.10
C ASP A 263 28.43 -2.21 -3.88
N GLY A 264 27.65 -2.18 -4.98
CA GLY A 264 26.20 -2.15 -4.95
C GLY A 264 25.62 -0.80 -4.55
N GLU A 265 26.36 0.30 -4.70
CA GLU A 265 25.82 1.66 -4.61
C GLU A 265 24.99 1.98 -5.85
N VAL A 266 23.92 2.76 -5.67
CA VAL A 266 23.00 3.12 -6.75
C VAL A 266 22.93 4.62 -6.90
N SER A 267 23.36 5.12 -8.05
CA SER A 267 23.20 6.54 -8.42
C SER A 267 22.17 6.71 -9.54
N VAL A 268 21.55 7.88 -9.59
CA VAL A 268 20.47 8.19 -10.54
C VAL A 268 20.79 9.46 -11.31
N SER A 269 20.74 9.38 -12.64
CA SER A 269 20.87 10.53 -13.53
C SER A 269 19.61 10.76 -14.36
N GLU A 270 19.35 12.03 -14.72
CA GLU A 270 18.24 12.39 -15.61
C GLU A 270 18.62 12.08 -17.07
N GLY A 271 17.65 11.64 -17.86
CA GLY A 271 17.82 11.42 -19.30
C GLY A 271 18.23 9.99 -19.68
N ARG A 272 18.50 9.82 -20.97
CA ARG A 272 19.05 8.58 -21.53
C ARG A 272 20.55 8.56 -21.24
N ALA A 273 21.09 7.43 -20.81
CA ALA A 273 22.54 7.22 -20.87
C ALA A 273 22.99 7.51 -22.31
N GLY A 274 23.74 8.59 -22.53
CA GLY A 274 24.18 8.97 -23.87
C GLY A 274 25.16 7.92 -24.37
N ASP A 275 24.81 7.17 -25.42
CA ASP A 275 25.56 6.09 -26.08
C ASP A 275 26.73 5.52 -25.26
N SER A 276 26.44 5.17 -24.00
CA SER A 276 27.50 4.80 -23.09
C SER A 276 27.86 3.39 -23.48
N THR A 277 29.04 3.24 -24.07
CA THR A 277 29.71 1.99 -24.47
C THR A 277 30.01 1.06 -23.29
N GLN A 278 29.32 1.22 -22.16
CA GLN A 278 29.44 0.31 -21.04
C GLN A 278 28.85 -1.06 -21.42
N PRO A 279 29.64 -2.14 -21.33
CA PRO A 279 29.26 -3.47 -21.82
C PRO A 279 28.08 -4.12 -21.06
N SER A 280 27.61 -3.50 -19.97
CA SER A 280 26.52 -4.00 -19.12
C SER A 280 25.38 -2.97 -18.99
N SER A 281 24.89 -2.47 -20.13
CA SER A 281 23.74 -1.55 -20.15
C SER A 281 22.42 -2.27 -20.45
N ILE A 282 21.41 -2.07 -19.61
CA ILE A 282 20.03 -2.54 -19.84
C ILE A 282 19.16 -1.31 -20.12
N LYS A 283 18.46 -1.29 -21.26
CA LYS A 283 17.45 -0.29 -21.56
C LYS A 283 16.06 -0.91 -21.44
N VAL A 284 15.18 -0.25 -20.68
CA VAL A 284 13.81 -0.65 -20.43
C VAL A 284 12.88 0.45 -20.94
N GLU A 285 12.15 0.15 -22.01
CA GLU A 285 11.17 1.04 -22.64
C GLU A 285 9.76 0.52 -22.37
N ALA A 286 8.86 1.36 -21.85
CA ALA A 286 7.49 0.96 -21.55
C ALA A 286 6.51 2.13 -21.66
N SER A 287 5.21 1.82 -21.64
CA SER A 287 4.20 2.85 -21.41
C SER A 287 4.30 3.41 -19.98
N ARG A 288 3.75 4.61 -19.75
CA ARG A 288 3.67 5.18 -18.39
C ARG A 288 2.93 4.23 -17.44
N GLU A 289 1.88 3.58 -17.92
CA GLU A 289 1.10 2.62 -17.14
C GLU A 289 1.94 1.42 -16.71
N ALA A 290 2.59 0.74 -17.67
CA ALA A 290 3.40 -0.44 -17.38
C ALA A 290 4.56 -0.10 -16.44
N LEU A 291 5.32 0.96 -16.72
CA LEU A 291 6.44 1.34 -15.86
C LEU A 291 5.98 1.74 -14.44
N THR A 292 4.87 2.45 -14.31
CA THR A 292 4.33 2.81 -12.98
C THR A 292 3.93 1.55 -12.19
N ARG A 293 3.33 0.55 -12.85
CA ARG A 293 2.95 -0.71 -12.22
C ARG A 293 4.16 -1.58 -11.85
N ILE A 294 5.20 -1.60 -12.68
CA ILE A 294 6.47 -2.29 -12.39
C ILE A 294 7.17 -1.63 -11.19
N LEU A 295 7.34 -0.30 -11.21
CA LEU A 295 7.99 0.44 -10.12
C LEU A 295 7.24 0.33 -8.79
N SER A 296 5.93 0.13 -8.84
CA SER A 296 5.09 -0.09 -7.64
C SER A 296 5.05 -1.56 -7.19
N GLY A 297 5.74 -2.47 -7.88
CA GLY A 297 5.76 -3.91 -7.57
C GLY A 297 4.42 -4.63 -7.86
N VAL A 298 3.56 -4.05 -8.68
CA VAL A 298 2.22 -4.61 -9.00
C VAL A 298 2.26 -5.50 -10.24
N LEU A 299 3.10 -5.16 -11.21
CA LEU A 299 3.27 -5.91 -12.45
C LEU A 299 4.70 -6.50 -12.48
N PRO A 300 4.86 -7.84 -12.45
CA PRO A 300 6.16 -8.48 -12.57
C PRO A 300 6.84 -8.13 -13.89
N VAL A 301 8.16 -7.95 -13.89
CA VAL A 301 8.95 -7.60 -15.08
C VAL A 301 8.78 -8.65 -16.18
N TRP A 302 8.89 -9.93 -15.82
CA TRP A 302 8.72 -11.03 -16.77
C TRP A 302 7.33 -11.04 -17.42
N GLU A 303 6.27 -10.82 -16.62
CA GLU A 303 4.91 -10.78 -17.14
C GLU A 303 4.73 -9.60 -18.12
N ALA A 304 5.25 -8.41 -17.75
CA ALA A 304 5.21 -7.23 -18.61
C ALA A 304 5.95 -7.46 -19.95
N TYR A 305 7.09 -8.14 -19.91
CA TYR A 305 7.88 -8.48 -21.10
C TYR A 305 7.14 -9.44 -22.03
N VAL A 306 6.64 -10.56 -21.51
CA VAL A 306 5.92 -11.58 -22.30
C VAL A 306 4.61 -11.02 -22.88
N GLN A 307 3.95 -10.10 -22.19
CA GLN A 307 2.73 -9.43 -22.67
C GLN A 307 3.01 -8.29 -23.67
N GLY A 308 4.28 -8.01 -24.01
CA GLY A 308 4.66 -6.92 -24.92
C GLY A 308 4.43 -5.52 -24.35
N MET A 309 4.27 -5.39 -23.03
CA MET A 309 4.14 -4.10 -22.33
C MET A 309 5.49 -3.47 -21.99
N LEU A 310 6.56 -4.27 -22.04
CA LEU A 310 7.92 -3.91 -21.71
C LEU A 310 8.85 -4.34 -22.84
N ASN A 311 9.62 -3.39 -23.38
CA ASN A 311 10.68 -3.67 -24.34
C ASN A 311 12.03 -3.52 -23.64
N VAL A 312 12.88 -4.55 -23.72
CA VAL A 312 14.20 -4.57 -23.07
C VAL A 312 15.29 -4.74 -24.12
N LYS A 313 16.33 -3.90 -24.04
CA LYS A 313 17.50 -3.94 -24.95
C LYS A 313 18.79 -4.04 -24.12
N PRO A 314 19.68 -5.01 -24.40
CA PRO A 314 19.47 -6.16 -25.30
C PRO A 314 18.26 -7.03 -24.88
N PRO A 315 17.76 -7.94 -25.74
CA PRO A 315 16.63 -8.79 -25.41
C PRO A 315 16.82 -9.47 -24.05
N LEU A 316 15.73 -9.57 -23.29
CA LEU A 316 15.76 -10.03 -21.91
C LEU A 316 16.34 -11.46 -21.84
N ASN A 317 17.46 -11.60 -21.16
CA ASN A 317 18.12 -12.86 -20.82
C ASN A 317 18.01 -13.14 -19.32
N GLU A 318 18.54 -14.29 -18.86
CA GLU A 318 18.45 -14.68 -17.45
C GLU A 318 19.10 -13.66 -16.50
N GLU A 319 20.28 -13.15 -16.84
CA GLU A 319 21.01 -12.18 -16.03
C GLU A 319 20.22 -10.86 -15.89
N SER A 320 19.86 -10.23 -17.01
CA SER A 320 19.07 -8.98 -17.02
C SER A 320 17.71 -9.14 -16.33
N ARG A 321 17.06 -10.30 -16.49
CA ARG A 321 15.84 -10.62 -15.75
C ARG A 321 16.09 -10.65 -14.25
N ARG A 322 17.10 -11.39 -13.78
CA ARG A 322 17.41 -11.49 -12.34
C ARG A 322 17.70 -10.12 -11.73
N ILE A 323 18.39 -9.24 -12.45
CA ILE A 323 18.67 -7.87 -12.00
C ILE A 323 17.37 -7.05 -11.91
N LEU A 324 16.55 -7.07 -12.96
CA LEU A 324 15.29 -6.32 -12.97
C LEU A 324 14.29 -6.86 -11.93
N ASP A 325 14.19 -8.17 -11.75
CA ASP A 325 13.34 -8.80 -10.72
C ASP A 325 13.87 -8.48 -9.31
N THR A 326 15.19 -8.33 -9.13
CA THR A 326 15.78 -7.89 -7.85
C THR A 326 15.44 -6.44 -7.54
N LEU A 327 15.53 -5.55 -8.53
CA LEU A 327 15.30 -4.12 -8.34
C LEU A 327 13.80 -3.79 -8.24
N PHE A 328 12.97 -4.49 -9.01
CA PHE A 328 11.53 -4.27 -9.14
C PHE A 328 10.73 -5.56 -8.86
N PRO A 329 10.89 -6.16 -7.66
CA PRO A 329 10.17 -7.36 -7.31
C PRO A 329 8.67 -7.07 -7.20
N THR A 330 7.85 -8.12 -7.28
CA THR A 330 6.46 -8.04 -6.86
C THR A 330 6.40 -7.71 -5.38
N VAL A 331 5.61 -6.70 -5.01
CA VAL A 331 5.43 -6.26 -3.62
C VAL A 331 3.96 -6.45 -3.26
N PRO A 332 3.64 -7.08 -2.11
CA PRO A 332 2.26 -7.13 -1.65
C PRO A 332 1.77 -5.70 -1.38
N TYR A 333 0.47 -5.45 -1.56
CA TYR A 333 -0.08 -4.11 -1.43
C TYR A 333 -1.18 -4.05 -0.38
N PHE A 334 -1.23 -2.92 0.31
CA PHE A 334 -2.23 -2.61 1.31
C PHE A 334 -2.40 -1.10 1.34
N HIS A 335 -3.63 -0.61 1.41
CA HIS A 335 -3.85 0.82 1.62
C HIS A 335 -4.86 0.95 2.74
N PRO A 336 -4.39 1.19 3.97
CA PRO A 336 -5.26 1.20 5.13
C PRO A 336 -6.24 2.36 5.01
N VAL A 337 -7.42 2.16 5.60
CA VAL A 337 -8.51 3.13 5.52
C VAL A 337 -8.16 4.44 6.23
N ASP A 338 -7.28 4.42 7.23
CA ASP A 338 -6.82 5.58 7.99
C ASP A 338 -6.02 6.58 7.14
N ASP A 339 -5.31 6.11 6.11
CA ASP A 339 -4.55 6.95 5.18
C ASP A 339 -5.42 7.83 4.27
N TRP A 340 -6.74 7.60 4.29
CA TRP A 340 -7.69 8.30 3.45
C TRP A 340 -8.14 9.61 4.11
N TRP A 341 -8.37 10.64 3.30
CA TRP A 341 -8.91 11.93 3.76
C TRP A 341 -10.44 11.89 3.83
#